data_AF-A0A3M9ZNJ0-F1
#
_entry.id   AF-A0A3M9ZNJ0-F1
#
_cell.length_a   1.000
_cell.length_b   1.000
_cell.length_c   1.000
_cell.angle_alpha   90.00
_cell.angle_beta   90.00
_cell.angle_gamma   90.00
#
_symmetry.space_group_name_H-M   'P 1'
#
loop_
_entity.id
_entity.type
_entity.pdbx_description
1 polymer ?
#
loop_
_entity_poly.entity_id
_entity_poly.type
_entity_poly.pdbx_seq_one_letter_code
_entity_poly.pdbx_strand_id
1 'polypeptide(L)'
;MGAARARRIGTATRLATRLRERGILREDDEIDEFFVAHRIQKLAYIASMLGARLDYTFRFLECGAHSGDLALDLHSHRHGRGGDDPFGERPETLDALVDIVRERRDTRWLQMATFAVRGLREGETRDEFVDRMLDGRLGYTRRAAVDAFERVRSRAGDLGAGS
;
A
#
# COMPACT_ATOMS: atom_id res chain seq x y z
N MET A 1 -12.61 -7.05 23.67
CA MET A 1 -12.34 -6.41 22.36
C MET A 1 -13.58 -5.62 21.97
N GLY A 2 -13.47 -4.30 21.75
CA GLY A 2 -14.63 -3.48 21.38
C GLY A 2 -15.09 -3.75 19.94
N ALA A 3 -16.39 -3.56 19.67
CA ALA A 3 -17.00 -3.83 18.36
C ALA A 3 -16.32 -3.09 17.20
N ALA A 4 -15.90 -1.84 17.42
CA ALA A 4 -15.18 -1.03 16.43
C ALA A 4 -13.83 -1.66 16.02
N ARG A 5 -13.05 -2.16 17.00
CA ARG A 5 -11.77 -2.84 16.71
C ARG A 5 -12.00 -4.15 15.98
N ALA A 6 -13.00 -4.94 16.36
CA ALA A 6 -13.32 -6.20 15.69
C ALA A 6 -13.70 -5.98 14.21
N ARG A 7 -14.46 -4.92 13.91
CA ARG A 7 -14.79 -4.50 12.54
C ARG A 7 -13.53 -4.10 11.76
N ARG A 8 -12.64 -3.30 12.37
CA ARG A 8 -11.39 -2.86 11.75
C ARG A 8 -10.43 -4.02 11.43
N ILE A 9 -10.31 -4.99 12.34
CA ILE A 9 -9.62 -6.27 12.09
C ILE A 9 -10.26 -6.99 10.90
N GLY A 10 -11.59 -7.08 10.87
CA GLY A 10 -12.33 -7.67 9.74
C GLY A 10 -12.04 -6.98 8.40
N THR A 11 -11.98 -5.65 8.38
CA THR A 11 -11.62 -4.85 7.19
C THR A 11 -10.17 -5.12 6.74
N ALA A 12 -9.22 -5.24 7.67
CA ALA A 12 -7.84 -5.62 7.34
C ALA A 12 -7.74 -7.04 6.77
N THR A 13 -8.50 -8.00 7.32
CA THR A 13 -8.60 -9.35 6.76
C THR A 13 -9.18 -9.32 5.35
N ARG A 14 -10.23 -8.53 5.11
CA ARG A 14 -10.82 -8.34 3.77
C ARG A 14 -9.84 -7.70 2.79
N LEU A 15 -9.03 -6.72 3.22
CA LEU A 15 -7.95 -6.18 2.41
C LEU A 15 -7.02 -7.30 1.93
N ALA A 16 -6.52 -8.14 2.85
CA ALA A 16 -5.63 -9.24 2.50
C ALA A 16 -6.29 -10.25 1.54
N THR A 17 -7.57 -10.56 1.75
CA THR A 17 -8.35 -11.40 0.83
C THR A 17 -8.42 -10.78 -0.57
N ARG A 18 -8.77 -9.50 -0.70
CA ARG A 18 -8.82 -8.81 -2.00
C ARG A 18 -7.45 -8.80 -2.70
N LEU A 19 -6.38 -8.58 -1.95
CA LEU A 19 -5.02 -8.65 -2.49
C LEU A 19 -4.67 -10.05 -2.99
N ARG A 20 -5.12 -11.11 -2.31
CA ARG A 20 -4.93 -12.51 -2.74
C ARG A 20 -5.77 -12.86 -3.98
N GLU A 21 -7.02 -12.43 -4.04
CA GLU A 21 -7.92 -12.63 -5.20
C GLU A 21 -7.34 -12.01 -6.49
N ARG A 22 -6.62 -10.89 -6.38
CA ARG A 22 -5.92 -10.27 -7.52
C ARG A 22 -4.53 -10.86 -7.76
N GLY A 23 -4.18 -11.90 -7.02
CA GLY A 23 -2.89 -12.57 -7.06
C GLY A 23 -1.73 -11.69 -6.64
N ILE A 24 -1.96 -10.57 -5.94
CA ILE A 24 -0.89 -9.78 -5.35
C ILE A 24 -0.26 -10.67 -4.29
N LEU A 25 -0.97 -10.97 -3.19
CA LEU A 25 -0.54 -11.95 -2.18
C LEU A 25 -0.67 -13.38 -2.72
N ARG A 26 0.16 -14.29 -2.22
CA ARG A 26 0.06 -15.72 -2.53
C ARG A 26 -1.03 -16.38 -1.67
N GLU A 27 -1.47 -17.57 -2.08
CA GLU A 27 -2.47 -18.33 -1.35
C GLU A 27 -1.95 -18.82 0.01
N ASP A 28 -0.67 -19.19 0.05
CA ASP A 28 0.06 -19.67 1.23
C ASP A 28 0.65 -18.56 2.10
N ASP A 29 0.56 -17.28 1.68
CA ASP A 29 1.01 -16.14 2.49
C ASP A 29 0.17 -16.05 3.79
N GLU A 30 0.79 -16.27 4.95
CA GLU A 30 0.18 -16.03 6.28
C GLU A 30 0.23 -14.53 6.62
N ILE A 31 -0.93 -13.93 6.86
CA ILE A 31 -1.06 -12.46 6.91
C ILE A 31 -0.40 -11.80 8.13
N ASP A 32 -0.14 -12.58 9.18
CA ASP A 32 0.57 -12.17 10.39
C ASP A 32 2.07 -12.52 10.36
N GLU A 33 2.56 -13.21 9.33
CA GLU A 33 3.98 -13.40 9.12
C GLU A 33 4.66 -12.05 8.86
N PHE A 34 5.83 -11.82 9.47
CA PHE A 34 6.51 -10.52 9.44
C PHE A 34 6.66 -9.92 8.04
N PHE A 35 7.13 -10.70 7.05
CA PHE A 35 7.34 -10.21 5.69
C PHE A 35 6.03 -9.92 4.96
N VAL A 36 5.02 -10.77 5.14
CA VAL A 36 3.69 -10.59 4.54
C VAL A 36 3.00 -9.37 5.15
N ALA A 37 2.99 -9.25 6.48
CA ALA A 37 2.44 -8.11 7.19
C ALA A 37 3.13 -6.81 6.77
N HIS A 38 4.47 -6.78 6.69
CA HIS A 38 5.22 -5.61 6.25
C HIS A 38 4.88 -5.21 4.80
N ARG A 39 4.61 -6.19 3.95
CA ARG A 39 4.17 -5.95 2.57
C ARG A 39 2.73 -5.42 2.51
N ILE A 40 1.82 -5.97 3.31
CA ILE A 40 0.44 -5.48 3.45
C ILE A 40 0.43 -4.03 3.93
N GLN A 41 1.33 -3.63 4.84
CA GLN A 41 1.46 -2.24 5.30
C GLN A 41 1.68 -1.25 4.15
N LYS A 42 2.59 -1.59 3.23
CA LYS A 42 2.89 -0.78 2.04
C LYS A 42 1.69 -0.74 1.08
N LEU A 43 1.10 -1.90 0.82
CA LEU A 43 -0.08 -2.01 -0.06
C LEU A 43 -1.28 -1.25 0.50
N ALA A 44 -1.51 -1.33 1.81
CA ALA A 44 -2.56 -0.60 2.53
C ALA A 44 -2.34 0.91 2.42
N TYR A 45 -1.11 1.38 2.60
CA TYR A 45 -0.80 2.80 2.42
C TYR A 45 -1.07 3.27 0.99
N ILE A 46 -0.56 2.55 -0.03
CA ILE A 46 -0.82 2.88 -1.44
C ILE A 46 -2.33 2.89 -1.71
N ALA A 47 -3.05 1.85 -1.28
CA ALA A 47 -4.50 1.77 -1.44
C ALA A 47 -5.23 2.95 -0.80
N SER A 48 -4.89 3.31 0.45
CA SER A 48 -5.50 4.45 1.14
C SER A 48 -5.28 5.76 0.40
N MET A 49 -4.09 5.93 -0.17
CA MET A 49 -3.75 7.12 -0.93
C MET A 49 -4.48 7.20 -2.27
N LEU A 50 -4.83 6.06 -2.86
CA LEU A 50 -5.66 5.96 -4.05
C LEU A 50 -7.16 6.00 -3.75
N GLY A 51 -7.56 6.19 -2.47
CA GLY A 51 -8.95 6.39 -2.07
C GLY A 51 -9.60 5.25 -1.28
N ALA A 52 -8.88 4.17 -0.95
CA ALA A 52 -9.44 3.08 -0.14
C ALA A 52 -9.61 3.50 1.33
N ARG A 53 -10.73 3.13 1.95
CA ARG A 53 -11.03 3.50 3.34
C ARG A 53 -10.57 2.40 4.29
N LEU A 54 -9.42 2.62 4.92
CA LEU A 54 -8.80 1.66 5.83
C LEU A 54 -8.66 2.19 7.27
N ASP A 55 -8.88 3.49 7.50
CA ASP A 55 -8.85 4.15 8.82
C ASP A 55 -7.58 3.85 9.65
N TYR A 56 -6.43 3.71 8.98
CA TYR A 56 -5.12 3.58 9.62
C TYR A 56 -4.27 4.83 9.42
N THR A 57 -3.57 5.23 10.48
CA THR A 57 -2.53 6.24 10.39
C THR A 57 -1.19 5.58 10.09
N PHE A 58 -0.49 6.08 9.08
CA PHE A 58 0.82 5.59 8.66
C PHE A 58 1.93 6.58 9.03
N ARG A 59 3.06 6.04 9.46
CA ARG A 59 4.35 6.73 9.61
C ARG A 59 5.29 6.20 8.54
N PHE A 60 6.17 7.06 8.02
CA PHE A 60 7.22 6.63 7.10
C PHE A 60 8.52 6.38 7.84
N LEU A 61 9.04 5.17 7.71
CA LEU A 61 10.36 4.75 8.16
C LEU A 61 11.26 4.57 6.92
N GLU A 62 12.53 4.24 7.13
CA GLU A 62 13.50 4.01 6.03
C GLU A 62 13.04 2.93 5.04
N CYS A 63 12.23 1.97 5.50
CA CYS A 63 11.71 0.87 4.69
C CYS A 63 10.34 1.14 4.04
N GLY A 64 9.75 2.33 4.22
CA GLY A 64 8.45 2.73 3.66
C GLY A 64 7.37 2.99 4.73
N ALA A 65 6.11 2.77 4.38
CA ALA A 65 4.96 3.04 5.24
C ALA A 65 4.74 1.97 6.31
N HIS A 66 4.43 2.40 7.53
CA HIS A 66 4.12 1.53 8.67
C HIS A 66 3.02 2.12 9.56
N SER A 67 2.08 1.28 9.97
CA SER A 67 1.04 1.55 10.95
C SER A 67 1.04 0.48 12.04
N GLY A 68 1.26 0.91 13.28
CA GLY A 68 1.26 0.01 14.44
C GLY A 68 -0.12 -0.63 14.67
N ASP A 69 -1.19 0.12 14.46
CA ASP A 69 -2.57 -0.39 14.58
C ASP A 69 -2.85 -1.48 13.55
N LEU A 70 -2.49 -1.26 12.28
CA LEU A 70 -2.63 -2.29 11.25
C LEU A 70 -1.80 -3.53 11.58
N ALA A 71 -0.58 -3.36 12.12
CA ALA A 71 0.27 -4.50 12.48
C ALA A 71 -0.38 -5.34 13.60
N LEU A 72 -0.92 -4.69 14.63
CA LEU A 72 -1.64 -5.35 15.71
C LEU A 72 -2.93 -6.03 15.22
N ASP A 73 -3.64 -5.40 14.29
CA ASP A 73 -4.90 -5.93 13.78
C ASP A 73 -4.67 -7.10 12.80
N LEU A 74 -3.60 -7.09 11.99
CA LEU A 74 -3.15 -8.25 11.20
C LEU A 74 -2.73 -9.42 12.09
N HIS A 75 -1.99 -9.16 13.17
CA HIS A 75 -1.65 -10.20 14.16
C HIS A 75 -2.92 -10.77 14.84
N SER A 76 -3.95 -9.93 15.00
CA SER A 76 -5.23 -10.32 15.63
C SER A 76 -6.28 -10.84 14.64
N HIS A 77 -5.91 -11.15 13.39
CA HIS A 77 -6.85 -11.40 12.29
C HIS A 77 -7.88 -12.51 12.58
N ARG A 78 -7.50 -13.54 13.34
CA ARG A 78 -8.38 -14.66 13.74
C ARG A 78 -9.55 -14.22 14.61
N HIS A 79 -9.49 -13.02 15.17
CA HIS A 79 -10.55 -12.43 15.99
C HIS A 79 -11.43 -11.44 15.21
N GLY A 80 -11.15 -11.24 13.92
CA GLY A 80 -11.98 -10.40 13.05
C GLY A 80 -13.40 -10.96 12.94
N ARG A 81 -14.40 -10.07 13.03
CA ARG A 81 -15.81 -10.40 12.75
C ARG A 81 -16.44 -9.24 11.99
N GLY A 82 -17.12 -9.55 10.89
CA GLY A 82 -17.61 -8.52 9.97
C GLY A 82 -16.46 -7.79 9.28
N GLY A 83 -16.58 -6.47 9.10
CA GLY A 83 -15.62 -5.65 8.37
C GLY A 83 -16.14 -5.25 7.00
N ASP A 84 -15.76 -4.06 6.57
CA ASP A 84 -16.15 -3.49 5.29
C ASP A 84 -15.16 -3.92 4.20
N ASP A 85 -15.62 -3.91 2.95
CA ASP A 85 -14.71 -4.02 1.82
C ASP A 85 -13.95 -2.70 1.65
N PRO A 86 -12.61 -2.66 1.78
CA PRO A 86 -11.83 -1.43 1.64
C PRO A 86 -12.03 -0.71 0.30
N PHE A 87 -12.42 -1.45 -0.74
CA PHE A 87 -12.61 -0.96 -2.10
C PHE A 87 -14.08 -0.88 -2.50
N GLY A 88 -15.02 -1.13 -1.57
CA GLY A 88 -16.45 -1.22 -1.90
C GLY A 88 -17.04 0.07 -2.48
N GLU A 89 -16.62 1.22 -1.97
CA GLU A 89 -17.06 2.54 -2.46
C GLU A 89 -16.34 2.95 -3.76
N ARG A 90 -15.13 2.45 -3.98
CA ARG A 90 -14.26 2.79 -5.12
C ARG A 90 -13.51 1.56 -5.64
N PRO A 91 -14.18 0.64 -6.36
CA PRO A 91 -13.55 -0.59 -6.85
C PRO A 91 -12.35 -0.33 -7.76
N GLU A 92 -12.36 0.78 -8.50
CA GLU A 92 -11.29 1.20 -9.39
C GLU A 92 -9.95 1.44 -8.66
N THR A 93 -9.99 1.72 -7.34
CA THR A 93 -8.79 1.84 -6.51
C THR A 93 -8.03 0.52 -6.41
N LEU A 94 -8.73 -0.63 -6.39
CA LEU A 94 -8.09 -1.94 -6.40
C LEU A 94 -7.39 -2.20 -7.74
N ASP A 95 -8.00 -1.79 -8.85
CA ASP A 95 -7.42 -1.96 -10.18
C ASP A 95 -6.17 -1.11 -10.37
N ALA A 96 -6.22 0.16 -9.94
CA ALA A 96 -5.05 1.04 -9.92
C ALA A 96 -3.91 0.47 -9.06
N LEU A 97 -4.23 -0.07 -7.86
CA LEU A 97 -3.24 -0.72 -7.00
C LEU A 97 -2.60 -1.92 -7.70
N VAL A 98 -3.41 -2.78 -8.32
CA VAL A 98 -2.94 -3.94 -9.08
C VAL A 98 -2.01 -3.50 -10.20
N ASP A 99 -2.39 -2.49 -10.98
CA ASP A 99 -1.58 -1.99 -12.09
C ASP A 99 -0.25 -1.39 -11.63
N ILE A 100 -0.21 -0.78 -10.44
CA ILE A 100 1.04 -0.30 -9.84
C ILE A 100 1.97 -1.46 -9.48
N VAL A 101 1.46 -2.59 -8.96
CA VAL A 101 2.29 -3.62 -8.30
C VAL A 101 2.43 -4.94 -9.07
N ARG A 102 1.58 -5.23 -10.05
CA ARG A 102 1.48 -6.57 -10.67
C ARG A 102 2.69 -6.93 -11.53
N GLU A 103 3.20 -6.00 -12.31
CA GLU A 103 4.31 -6.24 -13.25
C GLU A 103 5.66 -6.43 -12.53
N ARG A 104 5.81 -5.86 -11.33
CA ARG A 104 7.06 -5.89 -10.56
C ARG A 104 6.78 -6.19 -9.09
N ARG A 105 6.74 -7.48 -8.77
CA ARG A 105 6.42 -8.00 -7.44
C ARG A 105 7.58 -7.97 -6.44
N ASP A 106 8.71 -7.40 -6.82
CA ASP A 106 9.87 -7.35 -5.93
C ASP A 106 9.71 -6.27 -4.84
N THR A 107 10.37 -6.49 -3.70
CA THR A 107 10.27 -5.62 -2.52
C THR A 107 10.79 -4.20 -2.79
N ARG A 108 11.75 -4.04 -3.70
CA ARG A 108 12.32 -2.73 -4.05
C ARG A 108 11.31 -1.90 -4.84
N TRP A 109 10.63 -2.50 -5.81
CA TRP A 109 9.56 -1.85 -6.55
C TRP A 109 8.44 -1.37 -5.62
N LEU A 110 7.93 -2.25 -4.76
CA LEU A 110 6.87 -1.87 -3.83
C LEU A 110 7.30 -0.73 -2.90
N GLN A 111 8.56 -0.73 -2.45
CA GLN A 111 9.12 0.37 -1.65
C GLN A 111 9.20 1.68 -2.45
N MET A 112 9.68 1.65 -3.71
CA MET A 112 9.69 2.84 -4.58
C MET A 112 8.27 3.37 -4.84
N ALA A 113 7.31 2.51 -5.16
CA ALA A 113 5.91 2.91 -5.35
C ALA A 113 5.33 3.54 -4.08
N THR A 114 5.65 2.98 -2.90
CA THR A 114 5.26 3.54 -1.61
C THR A 114 5.83 4.95 -1.41
N PHE A 115 7.11 5.17 -1.73
CA PHE A 115 7.72 6.50 -1.66
C PHE A 115 7.18 7.46 -2.72
N ALA A 116 6.86 6.99 -3.92
CA ALA A 116 6.31 7.82 -5.00
C ALA A 116 4.92 8.35 -4.64
N VAL A 117 4.07 7.49 -4.07
CA VAL A 117 2.76 7.89 -3.54
C VAL A 117 2.90 8.99 -2.49
N ARG A 118 3.87 8.84 -1.58
CA ARG A 118 4.14 9.85 -0.55
C ARG A 118 4.60 11.16 -1.19
N GLY A 119 5.59 11.10 -2.08
CA GLY A 119 6.13 12.26 -2.78
C GLY A 119 5.03 13.05 -3.47
N LEU A 120 4.18 12.39 -4.24
CA LEU A 120 3.04 13.01 -4.92
C LEU A 120 2.11 13.74 -3.96
N ARG A 121 1.81 13.15 -2.80
CA ARG A 121 0.97 13.79 -1.76
C ARG A 121 1.65 15.03 -1.16
N GLU A 122 2.97 15.00 -1.03
CA GLU A 122 3.78 16.10 -0.51
C GLU A 122 4.06 17.18 -1.58
N GLY A 123 3.54 17.01 -2.82
CA GLY A 123 3.74 17.94 -3.92
C GLY A 123 5.09 17.80 -4.62
N GLU A 124 5.82 16.70 -4.36
CA GLU A 124 7.12 16.40 -4.96
C GLU A 124 6.99 16.22 -6.47
N THR A 125 7.86 16.87 -7.23
CA THR A 125 7.99 16.67 -8.67
C THR A 125 8.71 15.36 -8.99
N ARG A 126 8.62 14.93 -10.25
CA ARG A 126 9.33 13.73 -10.71
C ARG A 126 10.84 13.83 -10.48
N ASP A 127 11.43 14.98 -10.79
CA ASP A 127 12.88 15.13 -10.75
C ASP A 127 13.37 15.19 -9.30
N GLU A 128 12.66 15.88 -8.40
CA GLU A 128 12.93 15.85 -6.95
C GLU A 128 12.84 14.43 -6.37
N PHE A 129 11.79 13.68 -6.75
CA PHE A 129 11.65 12.28 -6.34
C PHE A 129 12.85 11.44 -6.79
N VAL A 130 13.24 11.57 -8.06
CA VAL A 130 14.36 10.81 -8.63
C VAL A 130 15.66 11.14 -7.92
N ASP A 131 15.95 12.42 -7.70
CA ASP A 131 17.17 12.85 -7.01
C ASP A 131 17.22 12.29 -5.58
N ARG A 132 16.10 12.37 -4.84
CA ARG A 132 15.98 11.77 -3.50
C ARG A 132 16.20 10.24 -3.51
N MET A 133 15.70 9.54 -4.52
CA MET A 133 15.89 8.09 -4.64
C MET A 133 17.32 7.69 -5.00
N LEU A 134 18.08 8.58 -5.66
CA LEU A 134 19.47 8.37 -6.06
C LEU A 134 20.48 8.80 -4.98
N ASP A 135 20.18 9.83 -4.21
CA ASP A 135 21.00 10.28 -3.07
C ASP A 135 21.00 9.27 -1.92
N GLY A 136 19.94 8.46 -1.83
CA GLY A 136 19.85 7.36 -0.88
C GLY A 136 20.84 6.24 -1.20
N ARG A 137 21.52 5.71 -0.18
CA ARG A 137 22.36 4.48 -0.24
C ARG A 137 21.60 3.19 -0.63
N LEU A 138 20.39 3.32 -1.18
CA LEU A 138 19.43 2.25 -1.43
C LEU A 138 19.64 1.57 -2.80
N GLY A 139 20.56 2.09 -3.62
CA GLY A 139 21.01 1.42 -4.85
C GLY A 139 19.94 1.32 -5.94
N TYR A 140 19.01 2.27 -5.98
CA TYR A 140 18.00 2.33 -7.05
C TYR A 140 18.59 2.93 -8.31
N THR A 141 18.04 2.54 -9.46
CA THR A 141 18.41 3.14 -10.74
C THR A 141 17.47 4.30 -11.07
N ARG A 142 18.00 5.32 -11.75
CA ARG A 142 17.20 6.46 -12.22
C ARG A 142 15.97 6.00 -13.01
N ARG A 143 16.16 5.04 -13.91
CA ARG A 143 15.07 4.48 -14.73
C ARG A 143 13.96 3.88 -13.88
N ALA A 144 14.31 3.12 -12.83
CA ALA A 144 13.31 2.50 -11.96
C ALA A 144 12.57 3.53 -11.10
N ALA A 145 13.25 4.57 -10.62
CA ALA A 145 12.62 5.67 -9.89
C ALA A 145 11.64 6.43 -10.78
N VAL A 146 12.04 6.80 -12.01
CA VAL A 146 11.14 7.45 -12.98
C VAL A 146 9.91 6.58 -13.26
N ASP A 147 10.11 5.29 -13.57
CA ASP A 147 9.02 4.35 -13.87
C ASP A 147 8.04 4.24 -12.70
N ALA A 148 8.53 4.16 -11.46
CA ALA A 148 7.68 4.11 -10.27
C ALA A 148 6.87 5.39 -10.09
N PHE A 149 7.51 6.57 -10.20
CA PHE A 149 6.83 7.85 -10.05
C PHE A 149 5.75 8.08 -11.11
N GLU A 150 6.09 7.84 -12.38
CA GLU A 150 5.17 8.03 -13.49
C GLU A 150 3.99 7.08 -13.43
N ARG A 151 4.22 5.81 -13.10
CA ARG A 151 3.15 4.82 -12.96
C ARG A 151 2.21 5.17 -11.82
N VAL A 152 2.73 5.56 -10.66
CA VAL A 152 1.87 6.01 -9.54
C VAL A 152 1.12 7.28 -9.93
N ARG A 153 1.79 8.28 -10.49
CA ARG A 153 1.17 9.55 -10.89
C ARG A 153 0.03 9.35 -11.89
N SER A 154 0.25 8.53 -12.91
CA SER A 154 -0.79 8.20 -13.90
C SER A 154 -2.02 7.61 -13.22
N ARG A 155 -1.85 6.60 -12.37
CA ARG A 155 -2.98 5.93 -11.72
C ARG A 155 -3.66 6.79 -10.66
N ALA A 156 -2.91 7.60 -9.94
CA ALA A 156 -3.48 8.56 -9.00
C ALA A 156 -4.29 9.65 -9.74
N GLY A 157 -3.77 10.13 -10.88
CA GLY A 157 -4.46 11.08 -11.76
C GLY A 157 -5.76 10.51 -12.35
N ASP A 158 -5.76 9.27 -12.83
CA ASP A 158 -6.96 8.58 -13.35
C ASP A 158 -8.09 8.51 -12.29
N LEU A 159 -7.73 8.51 -11.01
CA LEU A 159 -8.67 8.44 -9.88
C LEU A 159 -9.06 9.81 -9.31
N GLY A 160 -8.54 10.91 -9.85
CA GLY A 160 -8.69 12.24 -9.25
C GLY A 160 -8.01 12.37 -7.87
N ALA A 161 -7.10 11.45 -7.54
CA ALA A 161 -6.32 11.44 -6.31
C ALA A 161 -5.00 12.20 -6.55
N GLY A 162 -5.06 13.53 -6.64
CA GLY A 162 -3.87 14.33 -6.95
C GLY A 162 -4.03 15.84 -6.86
N SER A 163 -5.05 16.31 -6.15
CA SER A 163 -5.37 17.73 -5.93
C SER A 163 -5.15 18.11 -4.47
#